data_AF-A0A5J5ER77-F1
#
_entry.id   AF-A0A5J5ER77-F1
#
_cell.length_a   1.000
_cell.length_b   1.000
_cell.length_c   1.000
_cell.angle_alpha   90.00
_cell.angle_beta   90.00
_cell.angle_gamma   90.00
#
_symmetry.space_group_name_H-M   'P 1'
#
loop_
_entity.id
_entity.type
_entity.pdbx_description
1 polymer ?
#
loop_
_entity_poly.entity_id
_entity_poly.type
_entity_poly.pdbx_seq_one_letter_code
_entity_poly.pdbx_strand_id
1 'polypeptide(L)'
;MDRVEMYVLGSNADIKGRPTRDQTLAELEGWVRTKEIDDPRKAPQRIIDNLMIAERYQWTEIYTEAFVHGAGRYDYISSLPDFAFVSPATRQLLERASYSIKARVHGTQTSLSTLNFSMFSPTRSRHQRRAHRGSRSDESNTMDIPRAWRKSYRSFREWVIQYYTGVFRVKSWPPAHFSRGMILMLKNDFQALYELLLDPAPEMNDQYRRLLAQVLTEFDGNPYPPLPRLPVLPPEGSPSRDRRQNRENISVVLLDSYNLIGNASNKFVEAFKEFERSYGTGRVVTKSVEAREGRWCLVHAVVSTLRSVVGEWEGLKYRWGVEYWLCAELKGIPPWTARRSAERSTSSVGLFGAPETDEGVTSRRPSIFG
;
A
#
# COMPACT_ATOMS: atom_id res chain seq x y z
N MET A 1 6.46 -36.62 18.44
CA MET A 1 6.93 -35.34 18.98
C MET A 1 5.84 -34.70 19.81
N ASP A 2 5.85 -35.06 21.10
CA ASP A 2 5.12 -34.32 22.14
C ASP A 2 5.65 -32.89 22.23
N ARG A 3 4.83 -31.96 22.74
CA ARG A 3 5.15 -30.53 22.94
C ARG A 3 6.54 -30.28 23.53
N VAL A 4 7.09 -31.22 24.31
CA VAL A 4 8.37 -31.12 25.01
C VAL A 4 9.59 -31.30 24.09
N GLU A 5 9.47 -32.05 22.98
CA GLU A 5 10.62 -32.32 22.09
C GLU A 5 11.01 -31.12 21.21
N MET A 6 10.14 -30.12 21.05
CA MET A 6 10.52 -28.85 20.39
C MET A 6 11.53 -28.02 21.19
N TYR A 7 11.79 -28.36 22.46
CA TYR A 7 12.56 -27.50 23.36
C TYR A 7 14.01 -27.92 23.60
N VAL A 8 14.49 -29.02 23.02
CA VAL A 8 15.84 -29.55 23.33
C VAL A 8 16.65 -29.72 22.05
N LEU A 9 17.34 -28.65 21.63
CA LEU A 9 18.54 -28.76 20.80
C LEU A 9 19.69 -28.15 21.59
N GLY A 10 20.36 -29.02 22.35
CA GLY A 10 21.54 -28.69 23.13
C GLY A 10 22.71 -28.35 22.22
N SER A 11 23.35 -27.22 22.49
CA SER A 11 24.69 -26.90 22.00
C SER A 11 25.65 -27.97 22.48
N ASN A 12 26.28 -28.73 21.58
CA ASN A 12 27.66 -29.21 21.76
C ASN A 12 28.23 -29.81 20.47
N ALA A 13 29.56 -29.68 20.39
CA ALA A 13 30.47 -29.86 19.28
C ALA A 13 30.37 -31.19 18.50
N ASP A 14 30.88 -31.09 17.27
CA ASP A 14 31.29 -32.11 16.29
C ASP A 14 31.53 -33.51 16.87
N ILE A 15 30.48 -34.35 16.82
CA ILE A 15 30.60 -35.81 16.93
C ILE A 15 30.25 -36.34 15.53
N LYS A 16 31.21 -37.02 14.87
CA LYS A 16 31.02 -37.60 13.53
C LYS A 16 29.68 -38.34 13.45
N GLY A 17 28.77 -37.83 12.62
CA GLY A 17 27.46 -38.42 12.34
C GLY A 17 26.25 -37.73 12.98
N ARG A 18 26.42 -36.69 13.81
CA ARG A 18 25.28 -35.84 14.23
C ARG A 18 25.02 -34.71 13.22
N PRO A 19 23.76 -34.41 12.88
CA PRO A 19 23.44 -33.29 12.00
C PRO A 19 23.93 -31.99 12.61
N THR A 20 24.43 -31.09 11.77
CA THR A 20 24.79 -29.74 12.20
C THR A 20 23.54 -29.01 12.70
N ARG A 21 23.74 -27.95 13.49
CA ARG A 21 22.63 -27.07 13.90
C ARG A 21 21.81 -26.60 12.69
N ASP A 22 22.47 -26.24 11.61
CA ASP A 22 21.81 -25.73 10.41
C ASP A 22 21.02 -26.83 9.68
N GLN A 23 21.55 -28.06 9.61
CA GLN A 23 20.82 -29.21 9.08
C GLN A 23 19.59 -29.52 9.92
N THR A 24 19.72 -29.51 11.25
CA THR A 24 18.61 -29.76 12.16
C THR A 24 17.53 -28.68 12.04
N LEU A 25 17.92 -27.41 11.89
CA LEU A 25 16.99 -26.31 11.68
C LEU A 25 16.27 -26.42 10.34
N ALA A 26 16.97 -26.83 9.27
CA ALA A 26 16.36 -27.04 7.96
C ALA A 26 15.37 -28.21 7.96
N GLU A 27 15.69 -29.32 8.62
CA GLU A 27 14.77 -30.46 8.80
C GLU A 27 13.53 -30.05 9.60
N LEU A 28 13.71 -29.32 10.69
CA LEU A 28 12.62 -28.84 11.52
C LEU A 28 11.72 -27.86 10.75
N GLU A 29 12.31 -26.94 9.99
CA GLU A 29 11.56 -26.02 9.13
C GLU A 29 10.76 -26.79 8.07
N GLY A 30 11.36 -27.79 7.43
CA GLY A 30 10.68 -28.67 6.48
C GLY A 30 9.49 -29.41 7.12
N TRP A 31 9.67 -29.92 8.34
CA TRP A 31 8.61 -30.60 9.08
C TRP A 31 7.47 -29.65 9.47
N VAL A 32 7.79 -28.46 10.00
CA VAL A 32 6.82 -27.41 10.37
C VAL A 32 5.97 -27.03 9.15
N ARG A 33 6.62 -26.77 8.00
CA ARG A 33 5.93 -26.41 6.76
C ARG A 33 5.07 -27.54 6.22
N THR A 34 5.57 -28.78 6.25
CA THR A 34 4.84 -29.97 5.75
C THR A 34 3.61 -30.27 6.58
N LYS A 35 3.69 -30.08 7.90
CA LYS A 35 2.55 -30.24 8.82
C LYS A 35 1.70 -28.99 8.95
N GLU A 36 2.05 -27.90 8.25
CA GLU A 36 1.38 -26.60 8.30
C GLU A 36 1.19 -26.11 9.74
N ILE A 37 2.21 -26.31 10.57
CA ILE A 37 2.25 -25.81 11.95
C ILE A 37 2.51 -24.30 11.94
N ASP A 38 3.15 -23.81 10.88
CA ASP A 38 3.37 -22.40 10.58
C ASP A 38 2.08 -21.64 10.24
N ASP A 39 0.92 -22.30 10.03
CA ASP A 39 -0.33 -21.63 9.67
C ASP A 39 -1.05 -20.98 10.89
N PRO A 40 -0.99 -19.64 11.03
CA PRO A 40 -1.61 -18.93 12.16
C PRO A 40 -3.15 -18.90 12.08
N ARG A 41 -3.74 -19.30 10.95
CA ARG A 41 -5.21 -19.27 10.75
C ARG A 41 -5.89 -20.45 11.42
N LYS A 42 -5.19 -21.57 11.59
CA LYS A 42 -5.76 -22.82 12.12
C LYS A 42 -6.17 -22.71 13.59
N ALA A 43 -5.40 -22.00 14.39
CA ALA A 43 -5.78 -21.70 15.78
C ALA A 43 -5.07 -20.43 16.28
N PRO A 44 -5.70 -19.64 17.15
CA PRO A 44 -5.06 -18.48 17.78
C PRO A 44 -3.78 -18.86 18.54
N GLN A 45 -3.75 -20.05 19.14
CA GLN A 45 -2.58 -20.58 19.82
C GLN A 45 -1.37 -20.73 18.89
N ARG A 46 -1.60 -21.06 17.60
CA ARG A 46 -0.51 -21.17 16.62
C ARG A 46 0.25 -19.86 16.45
N ILE A 47 -0.42 -18.73 16.57
CA ILE A 47 0.24 -17.43 16.52
C ILE A 47 1.27 -17.32 17.65
N ILE A 48 0.88 -17.67 18.88
CA ILE A 48 1.75 -17.60 20.06
C ILE A 48 2.90 -18.60 19.93
N ASP A 49 2.59 -19.86 19.59
CA ASP A 49 3.59 -20.92 19.39
C ASP A 49 4.62 -20.51 18.33
N ASN A 50 4.16 -19.95 17.21
CA ASN A 50 5.00 -19.52 16.09
C ASN A 50 5.88 -18.32 16.47
N LEU A 51 5.38 -17.37 17.26
CA LEU A 51 6.19 -16.26 17.78
C LEU A 51 7.31 -16.78 18.70
N MET A 52 6.98 -17.67 19.64
CA MET A 52 7.97 -18.21 20.59
C MET A 52 9.06 -19.03 19.91
N ILE A 53 8.69 -19.94 19.00
CA ILE A 53 9.67 -20.76 18.29
C ILE A 53 10.54 -19.91 17.36
N ALA A 54 9.93 -18.94 16.67
CA ALA A 54 10.65 -18.07 15.76
C ALA A 54 11.60 -17.11 16.50
N GLU A 55 11.25 -16.64 17.70
CA GLU A 55 12.18 -15.90 18.56
C GLU A 55 13.38 -16.73 18.98
N ARG A 56 13.14 -17.97 19.40
CA ARG A 56 14.18 -18.87 19.87
C ARG A 56 15.20 -19.22 18.78
N TYR A 57 14.72 -19.48 17.58
CA TYR A 57 15.54 -19.93 16.45
C TYR A 57 15.86 -18.81 15.44
N GLN A 58 15.37 -17.60 15.66
CA GLN A 58 15.54 -16.44 14.78
C GLN A 58 14.97 -16.64 13.37
N TRP A 59 13.83 -17.31 13.25
CA TRP A 59 13.14 -17.56 11.97
C TRP A 59 12.29 -16.36 11.54
N THR A 60 12.84 -15.55 10.65
CA THR A 60 12.24 -14.27 10.25
C THR A 60 10.87 -14.44 9.58
N GLU A 61 10.71 -15.44 8.71
CA GLU A 61 9.51 -15.66 7.91
C GLU A 61 8.33 -16.07 8.81
N ILE A 62 8.54 -17.08 9.66
CA ILE A 62 7.53 -17.56 10.61
C ILE A 62 7.20 -16.47 11.63
N TYR A 63 8.21 -15.73 12.11
CA TYR A 63 7.98 -14.60 13.02
C TYR A 63 7.13 -13.53 12.35
N THR A 64 7.46 -13.12 11.13
CA THR A 64 6.76 -12.04 10.42
C THR A 64 5.31 -12.42 10.16
N GLU A 65 5.07 -13.65 9.72
CA GLU A 65 3.72 -14.19 9.53
C GLU A 65 2.93 -14.18 10.85
N ALA A 66 3.47 -14.78 11.90
CA ALA A 66 2.80 -14.83 13.19
C ALA A 66 2.59 -13.43 13.80
N PHE A 67 3.54 -12.52 13.62
CA PHE A 67 3.48 -11.15 14.11
C PHE A 67 2.33 -10.37 13.46
N VAL A 68 2.21 -10.44 12.13
CA VAL A 68 1.15 -9.74 11.41
C VAL A 68 -0.23 -10.26 11.83
N HIS A 69 -0.39 -11.58 11.91
CA HIS A 69 -1.63 -12.20 12.36
C HIS A 69 -1.95 -11.89 13.83
N GLY A 70 -0.92 -11.88 14.68
CA GLY A 70 -1.03 -11.54 16.09
C GLY A 70 -1.43 -10.08 16.31
N ALA A 71 -0.84 -9.15 15.58
CA ALA A 71 -1.19 -7.73 15.67
C ALA A 71 -2.65 -7.47 15.25
N GLY A 72 -3.11 -8.14 14.19
CA GLY A 72 -4.50 -8.08 13.75
C GLY A 72 -5.52 -8.67 14.73
N ARG A 73 -5.08 -9.58 15.61
CA ARG A 73 -5.91 -10.25 16.63
C ARG A 73 -5.48 -9.95 18.05
N TYR A 74 -4.78 -8.83 18.27
CA TYR A 74 -4.07 -8.57 19.53
C TYR A 74 -4.97 -8.72 20.75
N ASP A 75 -6.17 -8.13 20.72
CA ASP A 75 -7.13 -8.17 21.83
C ASP A 75 -7.53 -9.60 22.24
N TYR A 76 -7.54 -10.54 21.28
CA TYR A 76 -7.84 -11.94 21.54
C TYR A 76 -6.61 -12.69 22.03
N ILE A 77 -5.46 -12.56 21.34
CA ILE A 77 -4.25 -13.31 21.69
C ILE A 77 -3.69 -12.85 23.04
N SER A 78 -3.88 -11.59 23.43
CA SER A 78 -3.41 -11.05 24.71
C SER A 78 -4.16 -11.62 25.92
N SER A 79 -5.38 -12.12 25.72
CA SER A 79 -6.16 -12.80 26.75
C SER A 79 -5.77 -14.27 26.98
N LEU A 80 -4.96 -14.86 26.09
CA LEU A 80 -4.55 -16.26 26.21
C LEU A 80 -3.44 -16.41 27.26
N PRO A 81 -3.46 -17.47 28.09
CA PRO A 81 -2.49 -17.64 29.17
C PRO A 81 -1.05 -17.74 28.64
N ASP A 82 -0.86 -18.44 27.53
CA ASP A 82 0.45 -18.67 26.94
C ASP A 82 1.09 -17.40 26.35
N PHE A 83 0.31 -16.32 26.18
CA PHE A 83 0.84 -15.04 25.71
C PHE A 83 1.87 -14.45 26.69
N ALA A 84 1.78 -14.81 27.98
CA ALA A 84 2.76 -14.40 28.98
C ALA A 84 4.19 -14.91 28.67
N PHE A 85 4.32 -16.00 27.90
CA PHE A 85 5.62 -16.57 27.51
C PHE A 85 6.23 -15.91 26.27
N VAL A 86 5.47 -15.09 25.53
CA VAL A 86 6.02 -14.29 24.43
C VAL A 86 6.93 -13.21 25.00
N SER A 87 8.09 -12.97 24.37
CA SER A 87 9.06 -12.01 24.90
C SER A 87 8.43 -10.63 25.14
N PRO A 88 8.84 -9.91 26.20
CA PRO A 88 8.34 -8.55 26.46
C PRO A 88 8.51 -7.61 25.24
N ALA A 89 9.61 -7.75 24.50
CA ALA A 89 9.89 -6.98 23.30
C ALA A 89 8.83 -7.21 22.21
N THR A 90 8.49 -8.47 21.91
CA THR A 90 7.45 -8.79 20.92
C THR A 90 6.06 -8.39 21.39
N ARG A 91 5.75 -8.54 22.69
CA ARG A 91 4.46 -8.08 23.24
C ARG A 91 4.27 -6.57 23.06
N GLN A 92 5.30 -5.77 23.33
CA GLN A 92 5.28 -4.32 23.12
C GLN A 92 5.13 -3.96 21.63
N LEU A 93 5.84 -4.67 20.74
CA LEU A 93 5.73 -4.46 19.29
C LEU A 93 4.33 -4.80 18.77
N LEU A 94 3.74 -5.91 19.22
CA LEU A 94 2.39 -6.33 18.87
C LEU A 94 1.34 -5.32 19.33
N GLU A 95 1.44 -4.83 20.56
CA GLU A 95 0.53 -3.83 21.11
C GLU A 95 0.55 -2.56 20.25
N ARG A 96 1.74 -2.01 19.99
CA ARG A 96 1.93 -0.82 19.14
C ARG A 96 1.39 -1.05 17.73
N ALA A 97 1.68 -2.21 17.13
CA ALA A 97 1.19 -2.56 15.81
C ALA A 97 -0.34 -2.66 15.78
N SER A 98 -0.97 -3.20 16.83
CA SER A 98 -2.43 -3.31 16.92
C SER A 98 -3.13 -1.94 16.97
N TYR A 99 -2.60 -0.98 17.74
CA TYR A 99 -3.12 0.38 17.76
C TYR A 99 -2.97 1.07 16.42
N SER A 100 -1.80 0.89 15.78
CA SER A 100 -1.51 1.41 14.44
C SER A 100 -2.49 0.86 13.39
N ILE A 101 -2.80 -0.44 13.43
CA ILE A 101 -3.83 -1.08 12.59
C ILE A 101 -5.19 -0.45 12.85
N LYS A 102 -5.64 -0.38 14.11
CA LYS A 102 -6.95 0.18 14.49
C LYS A 102 -7.11 1.61 13.97
N ALA A 103 -6.09 2.45 14.13
CA ALA A 103 -6.09 3.83 13.64
C ALA A 103 -6.21 3.91 12.11
N ARG A 104 -5.41 3.13 11.36
CA ARG A 104 -5.49 3.09 9.88
C ARG A 104 -6.84 2.59 9.39
N VAL A 105 -7.34 1.51 9.96
CA VAL A 105 -8.64 0.92 9.60
C VAL A 105 -9.76 1.94 9.81
N HIS A 106 -9.76 2.61 10.96
CA HIS A 106 -10.75 3.64 11.26
C HIS A 106 -10.69 4.83 10.26
N GLY A 107 -9.48 5.31 9.94
CA GLY A 107 -9.28 6.38 8.95
C GLY A 107 -9.74 5.99 7.54
N THR A 108 -9.42 4.76 7.12
CA THR A 108 -9.87 4.20 5.83
C THR A 108 -11.38 4.06 5.79
N GLN A 109 -11.98 3.46 6.81
CA GLN A 109 -13.45 3.29 6.88
C GLN A 109 -14.17 4.63 6.87
N THR A 110 -13.65 5.65 7.54
CA THR A 110 -14.19 7.01 7.53
C THR A 110 -14.13 7.63 6.13
N SER A 111 -12.97 7.49 5.46
CA SER A 111 -12.77 7.99 4.11
C SER A 111 -13.70 7.31 3.10
N LEU A 112 -13.82 5.98 3.17
CA LEU A 112 -14.73 5.20 2.32
C LEU A 112 -16.19 5.49 2.64
N SER A 113 -16.54 5.77 3.89
CA SER A 113 -17.93 6.08 4.26
C SER A 113 -18.47 7.28 3.50
N THR A 114 -17.62 8.28 3.27
CA THR A 114 -18.00 9.47 2.53
C THR A 114 -17.62 9.40 1.06
N LEU A 115 -16.56 8.68 0.67
CA LEU A 115 -15.90 8.79 -0.64
C LEU A 115 -15.67 10.25 -1.07
N ASN A 116 -15.46 11.15 -0.10
CA ASN A 116 -15.28 12.57 -0.35
C ASN A 116 -13.88 12.99 0.10
N PHE A 117 -12.95 12.93 -0.83
CA PHE A 117 -11.53 13.21 -0.58
C PHE A 117 -11.23 14.71 -0.70
N SER A 118 -10.23 15.16 0.03
CA SER A 118 -9.90 16.59 0.19
C SER A 118 -9.48 17.30 -1.10
N MET A 119 -9.19 16.56 -2.19
CA MET A 119 -8.81 17.10 -3.52
C MET A 119 -9.73 18.20 -4.02
N PHE A 120 -11.03 18.13 -3.72
CA PHE A 120 -12.03 19.12 -4.15
C PHE A 120 -12.62 19.93 -2.98
N SER A 121 -11.96 19.93 -1.81
CA SER A 121 -12.44 20.64 -0.62
C SER A 121 -12.44 22.16 -0.81
N PRO A 122 -13.51 22.89 -0.42
CA PRO A 122 -13.58 24.35 -0.53
C PRO A 122 -12.46 25.09 0.21
N THR A 123 -11.91 24.49 1.27
CA THR A 123 -10.84 25.09 2.10
C THR A 123 -9.53 25.23 1.32
N ARG A 124 -9.21 24.28 0.44
CA ARG A 124 -8.03 24.34 -0.44
C ARG A 124 -8.15 25.47 -1.47
N SER A 125 -9.35 25.65 -2.05
CA SER A 125 -9.64 26.77 -2.96
C SER A 125 -9.44 28.14 -2.30
N ARG A 126 -9.66 28.28 -0.98
CA ARG A 126 -9.41 29.53 -0.24
C ARG A 126 -7.94 29.77 0.09
N HIS A 127 -7.16 28.74 0.42
CA HIS A 127 -5.72 28.90 0.67
C HIS A 127 -4.96 29.24 -0.62
N GLN A 128 -5.32 28.61 -1.73
CA GLN A 128 -4.76 28.92 -3.05
C GLN A 128 -5.09 30.37 -3.47
N ARG A 129 -6.34 30.81 -3.23
CA ARG A 129 -6.76 32.20 -3.48
C ARG A 129 -6.15 33.25 -2.54
N ARG A 130 -5.81 32.89 -1.29
CA ARG A 130 -5.19 33.82 -0.32
C ARG A 130 -3.70 34.01 -0.55
N ALA A 131 -2.96 32.97 -0.93
CA ALA A 131 -1.56 33.09 -1.34
C ALA A 131 -1.39 34.01 -2.57
N HIS A 132 -2.40 34.08 -3.44
CA HIS A 132 -2.41 34.90 -4.65
C HIS A 132 -2.73 36.40 -4.46
N ARG A 133 -3.24 36.84 -3.31
CA ARG A 133 -3.49 38.28 -3.07
C ARG A 133 -2.26 39.04 -2.56
N GLY A 134 -1.19 38.33 -2.19
CA GLY A 134 0.03 38.92 -1.61
C GLY A 134 1.23 39.04 -2.56
N SER A 135 1.21 38.37 -3.72
CA SER A 135 2.32 38.39 -4.69
C SER A 135 1.85 39.07 -5.98
N ARG A 136 2.38 40.26 -6.25
CA ARG A 136 1.93 41.14 -7.34
C ARG A 136 2.89 41.13 -8.54
N SER A 137 3.74 40.12 -8.67
CA SER A 137 4.86 40.15 -9.64
C SER A 137 5.18 38.83 -10.34
N ASP A 138 4.36 37.78 -10.27
CA ASP A 138 4.53 36.62 -11.15
C ASP A 138 3.17 35.98 -11.45
N GLU A 139 2.74 36.02 -12.71
CA GLU A 139 1.61 35.26 -13.25
C GLU A 139 1.94 33.75 -13.30
N SER A 140 2.31 33.18 -12.16
CA SER A 140 2.33 31.72 -12.01
C SER A 140 0.89 31.22 -11.98
N ASN A 141 0.41 30.93 -13.18
CA ASN A 141 -0.82 30.29 -13.59
C ASN A 141 -1.27 29.14 -12.65
N THR A 142 -1.85 29.46 -11.48
CA THR A 142 -2.61 28.46 -10.71
C THR A 142 -3.93 28.25 -11.42
N MET A 143 -3.93 27.30 -12.36
CA MET A 143 -5.11 26.91 -13.10
C MET A 143 -6.21 26.47 -12.12
N ASP A 144 -7.32 27.21 -12.11
CA ASP A 144 -8.51 26.85 -11.36
C ASP A 144 -9.01 25.46 -11.82
N ILE A 145 -9.18 24.52 -10.88
CA ILE A 145 -9.70 23.17 -11.18
C ILE A 145 -11.04 23.29 -11.94
N PRO A 146 -11.17 22.68 -13.14
CA PRO A 146 -12.38 22.78 -13.95
C PRO A 146 -13.65 22.37 -13.20
N ARG A 147 -14.74 23.11 -13.40
CA ARG A 147 -16.06 22.77 -12.83
C ARG A 147 -16.55 21.40 -13.29
N ALA A 148 -16.20 21.01 -14.52
CA ALA A 148 -16.53 19.71 -15.09
C ALA A 148 -15.95 18.56 -14.26
N TRP A 149 -14.72 18.69 -13.76
CA TRP A 149 -14.08 17.66 -12.93
C TRP A 149 -14.81 17.44 -11.62
N ARG A 150 -15.19 18.52 -10.93
CA ARG A 150 -15.98 18.42 -9.68
C ARG A 150 -17.33 17.74 -9.93
N LYS A 151 -17.96 18.03 -11.07
CA LYS A 151 -19.25 17.43 -11.45
C LYS A 151 -19.09 15.94 -11.77
N SER A 152 -18.09 15.56 -12.55
CA SER A 152 -17.85 14.15 -12.90
C SER A 152 -17.40 13.33 -11.69
N TYR A 153 -16.57 13.91 -10.81
CA TYR A 153 -16.20 13.30 -9.53
C TYR A 153 -17.43 12.99 -8.67
N ARG A 154 -18.32 13.97 -8.47
CA ARG A 154 -19.55 13.77 -7.66
C ARG A 154 -20.49 12.74 -8.27
N SER A 155 -20.72 12.84 -9.59
CA SER A 155 -21.58 11.88 -10.30
C SER A 155 -21.01 10.46 -10.25
N PHE A 156 -19.69 10.30 -10.37
CA PHE A 156 -19.06 8.99 -10.25
C PHE A 156 -19.07 8.46 -8.82
N ARG A 157 -18.86 9.32 -7.82
CA ARG A 157 -19.03 8.99 -6.41
C ARG A 157 -20.44 8.46 -6.11
N GLU A 158 -21.47 9.16 -6.58
CA GLU A 158 -22.87 8.74 -6.42
C GLU A 158 -23.12 7.38 -7.10
N TRP A 159 -22.58 7.19 -8.31
CA TRP A 159 -22.68 5.92 -9.02
C TRP A 159 -21.98 4.77 -8.27
N VAL A 160 -20.77 4.99 -7.73
CA VAL A 160 -20.06 3.99 -6.90
C VAL A 160 -20.88 3.62 -5.67
N ILE A 161 -21.44 4.61 -4.98
CA ILE A 161 -22.30 4.40 -3.81
C ILE A 161 -23.51 3.52 -4.19
N GLN A 162 -24.18 3.83 -5.28
CA GLN A 162 -25.33 3.05 -5.76
C GLN A 162 -24.92 1.61 -6.12
N TYR A 163 -23.80 1.45 -6.83
CA TYR A 163 -23.27 0.15 -7.22
C TYR A 163 -23.02 -0.74 -6.00
N TYR A 164 -22.24 -0.27 -5.02
CA TYR A 164 -21.89 -1.08 -3.85
C TYR A 164 -23.04 -1.25 -2.85
N THR A 165 -23.99 -0.31 -2.81
CA THR A 165 -25.25 -0.52 -2.07
C THR A 165 -25.98 -1.76 -2.59
N GLY A 166 -26.05 -1.92 -3.91
CA GLY A 166 -26.62 -3.10 -4.56
C GLY A 166 -25.78 -4.37 -4.37
N VAL A 167 -24.46 -4.31 -4.61
CA VAL A 167 -23.55 -5.46 -4.49
C VAL A 167 -23.50 -6.00 -3.06
N PHE A 168 -23.42 -5.13 -2.05
CA PHE A 168 -23.40 -5.52 -0.65
C PHE A 168 -24.79 -5.79 -0.07
N ARG A 169 -25.86 -5.54 -0.85
CA ARG A 169 -27.26 -5.70 -0.41
C ARG A 169 -27.54 -4.97 0.90
N VAL A 170 -27.00 -3.77 1.04
CA VAL A 170 -27.20 -2.91 2.21
C VAL A 170 -28.31 -1.88 1.93
N LYS A 171 -29.03 -1.45 2.96
CA LYS A 171 -30.13 -0.48 2.81
C LYS A 171 -29.64 0.91 2.39
N SER A 172 -28.49 1.31 2.89
CA SER A 172 -27.87 2.60 2.62
C SER A 172 -26.36 2.49 2.74
N TRP A 173 -25.65 3.29 1.97
CA TRP A 173 -24.23 3.52 2.16
C TRP A 173 -23.99 4.59 3.24
N PRO A 174 -22.97 4.42 4.12
CA PRO A 174 -22.10 3.26 4.23
C PRO A 174 -22.75 2.05 4.91
N PRO A 175 -22.21 0.83 4.72
CA PRO A 175 -22.56 -0.29 5.59
C PRO A 175 -22.26 0.03 7.06
N ALA A 176 -23.02 -0.57 7.98
CA ALA A 176 -22.80 -0.41 9.42
C ALA A 176 -21.38 -0.83 9.84
N HIS A 177 -20.86 -1.90 9.21
CA HIS A 177 -19.50 -2.39 9.41
C HIS A 177 -18.89 -2.74 8.06
N PHE A 178 -17.72 -2.20 7.76
CA PHE A 178 -16.91 -2.64 6.64
C PHE A 178 -16.12 -3.89 7.05
N SER A 179 -16.55 -5.06 6.56
CA SER A 179 -15.77 -6.29 6.72
C SER A 179 -14.48 -6.22 5.87
N ARG A 180 -13.48 -7.02 6.25
CA ARG A 180 -12.26 -7.14 5.45
C ARG A 180 -12.57 -7.63 4.04
N GLY A 181 -13.52 -8.56 3.89
CA GLY A 181 -13.99 -9.06 2.59
C GLY A 181 -14.56 -7.95 1.69
N MET A 182 -15.38 -7.04 2.23
CA MET A 182 -15.89 -5.89 1.48
C MET A 182 -14.76 -4.99 0.99
N ILE A 183 -13.78 -4.71 1.84
CA ILE A 183 -12.65 -3.83 1.51
C ILE A 183 -11.70 -4.50 0.50
N LEU A 184 -11.50 -5.82 0.58
CA LEU A 184 -10.79 -6.60 -0.45
C LEU A 184 -11.50 -6.54 -1.81
N MET A 185 -12.84 -6.62 -1.82
CA MET A 185 -13.63 -6.46 -3.05
C MET A 185 -13.43 -5.06 -3.64
N LEU A 186 -13.55 -4.00 -2.82
CA LEU A 186 -13.25 -2.63 -3.27
C LEU A 186 -11.82 -2.51 -3.81
N LYS A 187 -10.82 -3.10 -3.13
CA LYS A 187 -9.43 -3.08 -3.60
C LYS A 187 -9.35 -3.68 -4.99
N ASN A 188 -9.86 -4.90 -5.18
CA ASN A 188 -9.76 -5.61 -6.45
C ASN A 188 -10.48 -4.86 -7.58
N ASP A 189 -11.67 -4.34 -7.31
CA ASP A 189 -12.49 -3.62 -8.29
C ASP A 189 -11.86 -2.27 -8.68
N PHE A 190 -11.39 -1.49 -7.72
CA PHE A 190 -10.72 -0.21 -7.99
C PHE A 190 -9.32 -0.39 -8.58
N GLN A 191 -8.60 -1.45 -8.21
CA GLN A 191 -7.31 -1.78 -8.82
C GLN A 191 -7.49 -2.15 -10.30
N ALA A 192 -8.49 -2.98 -10.63
CA ALA A 192 -8.81 -3.31 -12.02
C ALA A 192 -9.25 -2.08 -12.83
N LEU A 193 -10.06 -1.19 -12.24
CA LEU A 193 -10.43 0.08 -12.88
C LEU A 193 -9.22 1.01 -13.07
N TYR A 194 -8.33 1.06 -12.08
CA TYR A 194 -7.10 1.83 -12.16
C TYR A 194 -6.21 1.31 -13.30
N GLU A 195 -6.01 0.00 -13.40
CA GLU A 195 -5.21 -0.64 -14.47
C GLU A 195 -5.83 -0.45 -15.86
N LEU A 196 -7.16 -0.53 -15.98
CA LEU A 196 -7.89 -0.23 -17.22
C LEU A 196 -7.62 1.19 -17.71
N LEU A 197 -7.57 2.15 -16.79
CA LEU A 197 -7.48 3.56 -17.13
C LEU A 197 -6.05 4.10 -17.13
N LEU A 198 -5.08 3.41 -16.55
CA LEU A 198 -3.70 3.88 -16.43
C LEU A 198 -3.06 4.12 -17.81
N ASP A 199 -2.36 5.25 -17.96
CA ASP A 199 -1.50 5.49 -19.12
C ASP A 199 -0.09 4.95 -18.87
N PRO A 200 0.41 3.97 -19.65
CA PRO A 200 1.77 3.48 -19.54
C PRO A 200 2.83 4.46 -20.08
N ALA A 201 2.46 5.46 -20.89
CA ALA A 201 3.38 6.41 -21.53
C ALA A 201 2.88 7.86 -21.33
N PRO A 202 3.00 8.42 -20.11
CA PRO A 202 2.40 9.70 -19.76
C PRO A 202 2.97 10.89 -20.57
N GLU A 203 4.25 10.81 -20.96
CA GLU A 203 5.04 11.86 -21.63
C GLU A 203 4.51 12.26 -23.03
N MET A 204 3.72 11.39 -23.68
CA MET A 204 3.17 11.66 -25.01
C MET A 204 1.93 12.60 -25.01
N ASN A 205 1.46 13.06 -23.84
CA ASN A 205 0.19 13.82 -23.70
C ASN A 205 0.30 15.00 -22.70
N ASP A 206 1.46 15.66 -22.65
CA ASP A 206 1.82 16.68 -21.64
C ASP A 206 0.89 17.91 -21.55
N GLN A 207 0.24 18.30 -22.65
CA GLN A 207 -0.52 19.56 -22.70
C GLN A 207 -1.75 19.57 -21.78
N TYR A 208 -2.43 18.43 -21.61
CA TYR A 208 -3.68 18.32 -20.85
C TYR A 208 -3.49 17.76 -19.43
N ARG A 209 -2.29 17.25 -19.12
CA ARG A 209 -2.04 16.44 -17.94
C ARG A 209 -1.43 17.19 -16.76
N ARG A 210 -0.84 18.36 -17.00
CA ARG A 210 -0.11 19.14 -15.98
C ARG A 210 -0.96 19.48 -14.76
N LEU A 211 -2.18 19.98 -14.97
CA LEU A 211 -3.08 20.31 -13.86
C LEU A 211 -3.51 19.07 -13.07
N LEU A 212 -3.80 17.96 -13.76
CA LEU A 212 -4.19 16.71 -13.09
C LEU A 212 -3.04 16.18 -12.25
N ALA A 213 -1.82 16.16 -12.80
CA ALA A 213 -0.62 15.77 -12.09
C ALA A 213 -0.42 16.64 -10.83
N GLN A 214 -0.50 17.97 -10.96
CA GLN A 214 -0.39 18.86 -9.81
C GLN A 214 -1.43 18.54 -8.72
N VAL A 215 -2.71 18.37 -9.08
CA VAL A 215 -3.78 18.05 -8.12
C VAL A 215 -3.49 16.73 -7.39
N LEU A 216 -2.97 15.73 -8.09
CA LEU A 216 -2.63 14.42 -7.49
C LEU A 216 -1.38 14.50 -6.62
N THR A 217 -0.31 15.16 -7.08
CA THR A 217 0.91 15.40 -6.29
C THR A 217 0.61 16.14 -5.00
N GLU A 218 -0.26 17.16 -5.03
CA GLU A 218 -0.64 17.86 -3.81
C GLU A 218 -1.60 17.06 -2.91
N PHE A 219 -2.13 15.92 -3.37
CA PHE A 219 -2.98 15.05 -2.57
C PHE A 219 -2.17 14.04 -1.76
N ASP A 220 -1.20 13.36 -2.38
CA ASP A 220 -0.43 12.30 -1.73
C ASP A 220 1.08 12.55 -1.64
N GLY A 221 1.57 13.68 -2.18
CA GLY A 221 2.97 14.05 -2.18
C GLY A 221 3.81 13.35 -3.25
N ASN A 222 3.22 12.54 -4.13
CA ASN A 222 3.98 11.85 -5.18
C ASN A 222 4.40 12.85 -6.29
N PRO A 223 5.70 13.07 -6.54
CA PRO A 223 6.16 13.98 -7.58
C PRO A 223 5.83 13.50 -9.01
N TYR A 224 5.58 12.21 -9.20
CA TYR A 224 5.25 11.59 -10.48
C TYR A 224 3.96 10.77 -10.34
N PRO A 225 2.81 11.43 -10.16
CA PRO A 225 1.56 10.73 -9.95
C PRO A 225 1.13 10.01 -11.24
N PRO A 226 0.62 8.77 -11.13
CA PRO A 226 0.12 8.04 -12.27
C PRO A 226 -1.11 8.73 -12.87
N LEU A 227 -1.19 8.75 -14.20
CA LEU A 227 -2.20 9.49 -14.95
C LEU A 227 -3.08 8.54 -15.79
N PRO A 228 -4.34 8.91 -16.05
CA PRO A 228 -5.22 8.09 -16.86
C PRO A 228 -4.93 8.32 -18.35
N ARG A 229 -5.03 7.26 -19.15
CA ARG A 229 -5.15 7.35 -20.60
C ARG A 229 -6.44 8.06 -20.95
N LEU A 230 -6.33 9.13 -21.73
CA LEU A 230 -7.46 9.97 -22.13
C LEU A 230 -7.93 9.61 -23.55
N PRO A 231 -9.23 9.75 -23.86
CA PRO A 231 -9.70 9.69 -25.23
C PRO A 231 -8.95 10.68 -26.12
N VAL A 232 -8.52 10.22 -27.31
CA VAL A 232 -7.82 11.08 -28.27
C VAL A 232 -8.79 12.14 -28.79
N LEU A 233 -8.38 13.41 -28.67
CA LEU A 233 -9.17 14.53 -29.17
C LEU A 233 -8.99 14.66 -30.69
N PRO A 234 -10.04 15.00 -31.44
CA PRO A 234 -9.90 15.44 -32.82
C PRO A 234 -8.98 16.67 -32.92
N PRO A 235 -8.31 16.88 -34.08
CA PRO A 235 -7.43 18.03 -34.30
C PRO A 235 -8.09 19.36 -33.92
N GLU A 236 -7.30 20.28 -33.37
CA GLU A 236 -7.76 21.64 -33.06
C GLU A 236 -8.36 22.30 -34.30
N GLY A 237 -9.51 22.96 -34.14
CA GLY A 237 -10.22 23.61 -35.26
C GLY A 237 -10.97 22.69 -36.21
N SER A 238 -10.87 21.36 -36.07
CA SER A 238 -11.64 20.43 -36.91
C SER A 238 -13.14 20.43 -36.56
N PRO A 239 -14.07 20.35 -37.53
CA PRO A 239 -15.51 20.24 -37.26
C PRO A 239 -15.88 19.01 -36.41
N SER A 240 -15.03 17.98 -36.45
CA SER A 240 -15.16 16.76 -35.64
C SER A 240 -15.04 17.01 -34.13
N ARG A 241 -14.37 18.10 -33.70
CA ARG A 241 -14.17 18.43 -32.29
C ARG A 241 -15.48 18.84 -31.59
N ASP A 242 -16.36 19.53 -32.32
CA ASP A 242 -17.68 19.94 -31.83
C ASP A 242 -18.78 18.93 -32.15
N ARG A 243 -18.44 17.82 -32.81
CA ARG A 243 -19.39 16.76 -33.15
C ARG A 243 -19.80 15.98 -31.91
N ARG A 244 -21.12 15.95 -31.66
CA ARG A 244 -21.72 15.08 -30.64
C ARG A 244 -21.62 13.62 -31.08
N GLN A 245 -21.22 12.75 -30.17
CA GLN A 245 -21.05 11.32 -30.44
C GLN A 245 -22.37 10.58 -30.24
N ASN A 246 -22.71 9.66 -31.15
CA ASN A 246 -23.72 8.64 -30.88
C ASN A 246 -23.10 7.52 -30.02
N ARG A 247 -23.91 6.51 -29.67
CA ARG A 247 -23.50 5.42 -28.77
C ARG A 247 -22.37 4.57 -29.35
N GLU A 248 -22.39 4.33 -30.66
CA GLU A 248 -21.40 3.51 -31.36
C GLU A 248 -20.05 4.24 -31.46
N ASN A 249 -20.05 5.49 -31.92
CA ASN A 249 -18.83 6.27 -32.10
C ASN A 249 -18.14 6.53 -30.75
N ILE A 250 -18.90 6.87 -29.70
CA ILE A 250 -18.29 7.05 -28.38
C ILE A 250 -17.73 5.75 -27.83
N SER A 251 -18.34 4.60 -28.15
CA SER A 251 -17.84 3.30 -27.71
C SER A 251 -16.48 2.99 -28.31
N VAL A 252 -16.25 3.30 -29.59
CA VAL A 252 -14.94 3.13 -30.25
C VAL A 252 -13.90 4.05 -29.61
N VAL A 253 -14.22 5.33 -29.49
CA VAL A 253 -13.34 6.34 -28.87
C VAL A 253 -12.92 5.95 -27.45
N LEU A 254 -13.86 5.42 -26.65
CA LEU A 254 -13.57 4.97 -25.30
C LEU A 254 -12.74 3.67 -25.29
N LEU A 255 -13.06 2.72 -26.18
CA LEU A 255 -12.34 1.44 -26.27
C LEU A 255 -10.85 1.66 -26.57
N ASP A 256 -10.53 2.56 -27.51
CA ASP A 256 -9.15 2.92 -27.86
C ASP A 256 -8.38 3.57 -26.71
N SER A 257 -9.12 4.12 -25.74
CA SER A 257 -8.57 4.81 -24.57
C SER A 257 -8.48 3.95 -23.31
N TYR A 258 -8.81 2.64 -23.41
CA TYR A 258 -8.63 1.68 -22.33
C TYR A 258 -7.36 0.85 -22.51
N ASN A 259 -6.78 0.41 -21.41
CA ASN A 259 -5.77 -0.64 -21.39
C ASN A 259 -6.45 -1.99 -21.23
N LEU A 260 -6.56 -2.75 -22.32
CA LEU A 260 -7.26 -4.03 -22.36
C LEU A 260 -6.33 -5.24 -22.11
N ILE A 261 -5.02 -5.02 -22.03
CA ILE A 261 -4.04 -6.10 -21.88
C ILE A 261 -4.07 -6.62 -20.44
N GLY A 262 -4.22 -7.94 -20.27
CA GLY A 262 -4.12 -8.60 -18.96
C GLY A 262 -5.30 -8.37 -18.01
N ASN A 263 -6.33 -7.62 -18.41
CA ASN A 263 -7.49 -7.34 -17.57
C ASN A 263 -8.42 -8.56 -17.49
N ALA A 264 -8.47 -9.21 -16.33
CA ALA A 264 -9.45 -10.25 -16.03
C ALA A 264 -10.88 -9.67 -16.05
N SER A 265 -11.88 -10.53 -16.33
CA SER A 265 -13.29 -10.11 -16.27
C SER A 265 -13.64 -9.59 -14.87
N ASN A 266 -14.04 -8.31 -14.80
CA ASN A 266 -14.44 -7.67 -13.55
C ASN A 266 -15.79 -6.94 -13.76
N LYS A 267 -16.80 -7.30 -12.96
CA LYS A 267 -18.16 -6.78 -13.10
C LYS A 267 -18.28 -5.28 -12.80
N PHE A 268 -17.46 -4.75 -11.89
CA PHE A 268 -17.42 -3.32 -11.59
C PHE A 268 -16.84 -2.54 -12.77
N VAL A 269 -15.77 -3.05 -13.39
CA VAL A 269 -15.17 -2.47 -14.59
C VAL A 269 -16.14 -2.48 -15.76
N GLU A 270 -16.87 -3.58 -16.01
CA GLU A 270 -17.87 -3.62 -17.08
C GLU A 270 -19.02 -2.64 -16.85
N ALA A 271 -19.50 -2.53 -15.61
CA ALA A 271 -20.49 -1.53 -15.23
C ALA A 271 -19.96 -0.09 -15.41
N PHE A 272 -18.69 0.15 -15.09
CA PHE A 272 -18.03 1.44 -15.31
C PHE A 272 -17.95 1.79 -16.80
N LYS A 273 -17.58 0.84 -17.67
CA LYS A 273 -17.52 1.06 -19.13
C LYS A 273 -18.87 1.51 -19.67
N GLU A 274 -19.98 0.92 -19.22
CA GLU A 274 -21.33 1.35 -19.60
C GLU A 274 -21.69 2.73 -19.02
N PHE A 275 -21.32 3.01 -17.78
CA PHE A 275 -21.50 4.33 -17.16
C PHE A 275 -20.77 5.42 -17.95
N GLU A 276 -19.52 5.18 -18.36
CA GLU A 276 -18.74 6.13 -19.13
C GLU A 276 -19.28 6.31 -20.56
N ARG A 277 -19.68 5.21 -21.23
CA ARG A 277 -20.34 5.23 -22.54
C ARG A 277 -21.65 6.02 -22.50
N SER A 278 -22.50 5.76 -21.51
CA SER A 278 -23.76 6.46 -21.30
C SER A 278 -23.56 7.96 -21.10
N TYR A 279 -22.53 8.34 -20.34
CA TYR A 279 -22.20 9.74 -20.15
C TYR A 279 -21.77 10.44 -21.45
N GLY A 280 -20.93 9.80 -22.27
CA GLY A 280 -20.41 10.40 -23.50
C GLY A 280 -21.39 10.41 -24.68
N THR A 281 -22.45 9.60 -24.64
CA THR A 281 -23.49 9.58 -25.67
C THR A 281 -24.21 10.94 -25.73
N GLY A 282 -24.31 11.52 -26.91
CA GLY A 282 -24.87 12.85 -27.17
C GLY A 282 -23.95 14.02 -26.79
N ARG A 283 -22.71 13.76 -26.38
CA ARG A 283 -21.71 14.78 -26.00
C ARG A 283 -20.53 14.81 -26.96
N VAL A 284 -19.77 15.90 -26.94
CA VAL A 284 -18.49 16.02 -27.64
C VAL A 284 -17.39 15.30 -26.84
N VAL A 285 -16.36 14.79 -27.52
CA VAL A 285 -15.29 13.97 -26.92
C VAL A 285 -14.56 14.72 -25.78
N THR A 286 -14.37 16.03 -25.91
CA THR A 286 -13.78 16.89 -24.87
C THR A 286 -14.49 16.76 -23.52
N LYS A 287 -15.81 16.56 -23.51
CA LYS A 287 -16.55 16.36 -22.25
C LYS A 287 -16.29 15.01 -21.61
N SER A 288 -15.97 13.98 -22.39
CA SER A 288 -15.55 12.68 -21.89
C SER A 288 -14.14 12.73 -21.32
N VAL A 289 -13.22 13.47 -21.97
CA VAL A 289 -11.87 13.74 -21.44
C VAL A 289 -11.94 14.44 -20.08
N GLU A 290 -12.60 15.61 -20.01
CA GLU A 290 -12.80 16.36 -18.75
C GLU A 290 -13.44 15.49 -17.66
N ALA A 291 -14.39 14.64 -18.05
CA ALA A 291 -15.06 13.77 -17.09
C ALA A 291 -14.12 12.69 -16.55
N ARG A 292 -13.29 12.08 -17.41
CA ARG A 292 -12.32 11.05 -17.02
C ARG A 292 -11.27 11.60 -16.05
N GLU A 293 -10.79 12.81 -16.26
CA GLU A 293 -9.84 13.46 -15.35
C GLU A 293 -10.44 13.61 -13.93
N GLY A 294 -11.65 14.15 -13.82
CA GLY A 294 -12.32 14.27 -12.52
C GLY A 294 -12.66 12.91 -11.87
N ARG A 295 -12.95 11.88 -12.67
CA ARG A 295 -13.19 10.51 -12.17
C ARG A 295 -11.90 9.87 -11.68
N TRP A 296 -10.79 10.08 -12.39
CA TRP A 296 -9.48 9.56 -12.03
C TRP A 296 -9.05 10.04 -10.65
N CYS A 297 -9.35 11.29 -10.28
CA CYS A 297 -9.14 11.78 -8.92
C CYS A 297 -9.80 10.88 -7.86
N LEU A 298 -11.02 10.40 -8.08
CA LEU A 298 -11.68 9.46 -7.16
C LEU A 298 -11.00 8.08 -7.18
N VAL A 299 -10.73 7.54 -8.38
CA VAL A 299 -10.07 6.23 -8.53
C VAL A 299 -8.74 6.23 -7.77
N HIS A 300 -7.90 7.23 -8.03
CA HIS A 300 -6.60 7.41 -7.39
C HIS A 300 -6.74 7.52 -5.87
N ALA A 301 -7.64 8.37 -5.38
CA ALA A 301 -7.83 8.56 -3.94
C ALA A 301 -8.29 7.28 -3.23
N VAL A 302 -9.22 6.53 -3.83
CA VAL A 302 -9.72 5.27 -3.28
C VAL A 302 -8.61 4.21 -3.28
N VAL A 303 -7.87 4.05 -4.38
CA VAL A 303 -6.75 3.11 -4.45
C VAL A 303 -5.68 3.44 -3.41
N SER A 304 -5.25 4.71 -3.30
CA SER A 304 -4.27 5.13 -2.29
C SER A 304 -4.77 4.89 -0.86
N THR A 305 -6.06 5.09 -0.61
CA THR A 305 -6.68 4.83 0.70
C THR A 305 -6.70 3.34 1.03
N LEU A 306 -7.08 2.49 0.08
CA LEU A 306 -7.16 1.03 0.28
C LEU A 306 -5.78 0.39 0.47
N ARG A 307 -4.74 0.92 -0.19
CA ARG A 307 -3.35 0.45 0.00
C ARG A 307 -2.87 0.57 1.46
N SER A 308 -3.40 1.51 2.24
CA SER A 308 -3.02 1.68 3.65
C SER A 308 -3.43 0.51 4.56
N VAL A 309 -4.44 -0.28 4.16
CA VAL A 309 -5.01 -1.37 4.97
C VAL A 309 -5.00 -2.74 4.28
N VAL A 310 -4.87 -2.75 2.95
CA VAL A 310 -4.85 -3.96 2.11
C VAL A 310 -3.65 -3.92 1.15
N GLY A 311 -2.54 -3.30 1.57
CA GLY A 311 -1.31 -3.19 0.79
C GLY A 311 -0.69 -4.53 0.42
N GLU A 312 0.44 -4.47 -0.29
CA GLU A 312 1.17 -5.66 -0.70
C GLU A 312 1.80 -6.34 0.51
N TRP A 313 1.34 -7.55 0.80
CA TRP A 313 1.87 -8.39 1.87
C TRP A 313 3.02 -9.24 1.33
N GLU A 314 4.10 -8.58 0.89
CA GLU A 314 5.28 -9.28 0.42
C GLU A 314 5.79 -10.24 1.52
N GLY A 315 5.91 -11.52 1.18
CA GLY A 315 6.36 -12.56 2.10
C GLY A 315 5.28 -13.21 2.97
N LEU A 316 4.00 -12.77 2.97
CA LEU A 316 2.94 -13.47 3.71
C LEU A 316 2.33 -14.63 2.90
N LYS A 317 2.42 -15.82 3.48
CA LYS A 317 1.83 -17.06 2.95
C LYS A 317 0.34 -17.14 3.24
N TYR A 318 -0.11 -16.75 4.44
CA TYR A 318 -1.46 -17.05 4.95
C TYR A 318 -2.42 -15.84 4.94
N ARG A 319 -2.48 -15.12 3.82
CA ARG A 319 -3.26 -13.87 3.69
C ARG A 319 -4.78 -13.98 3.51
N TRP A 320 -5.27 -15.18 3.19
CA TRP A 320 -6.69 -15.44 2.86
C TRP A 320 -7.41 -16.24 3.95
N GLY A 321 -8.73 -16.10 4.02
CA GLY A 321 -9.57 -16.83 4.99
C GLY A 321 -9.55 -16.23 6.40
N VAL A 322 -9.21 -14.95 6.52
CA VAL A 322 -9.17 -14.22 7.80
C VAL A 322 -9.97 -12.93 7.72
N GLU A 323 -10.71 -12.64 8.79
CA GLU A 323 -11.56 -11.45 8.91
C GLU A 323 -10.86 -10.26 9.59
N TYR A 324 -9.73 -10.51 10.27
CA TYR A 324 -8.91 -9.48 10.90
C TYR A 324 -7.90 -8.88 9.92
N TRP A 325 -7.40 -7.69 10.27
CA TRP A 325 -6.52 -6.90 9.41
C TRP A 325 -5.06 -7.36 9.50
N LEU A 326 -4.42 -7.51 8.34
CA LEU A 326 -3.03 -7.97 8.21
C LEU A 326 -2.07 -6.83 7.85
N CYS A 327 -2.44 -5.58 8.10
CA CYS A 327 -1.65 -4.42 7.70
C CYS A 327 -0.68 -3.96 8.80
N ALA A 328 -0.13 -4.86 9.63
CA ALA A 328 0.80 -4.49 10.69
C ALA A 328 2.06 -3.80 10.12
N GLU A 329 2.57 -2.77 10.80
CA GLU A 329 3.82 -2.12 10.41
C GLU A 329 5.01 -3.00 10.80
N LEU A 330 5.90 -3.28 9.84
CA LEU A 330 7.05 -4.17 10.05
C LEU A 330 8.32 -3.41 10.49
N LYS A 331 8.20 -2.16 10.91
CA LYS A 331 9.34 -1.35 11.34
C LYS A 331 9.88 -1.84 12.69
N GLY A 332 11.14 -2.30 12.67
CA GLY A 332 11.84 -2.77 13.87
C GLY A 332 11.53 -4.23 14.24
N ILE A 333 10.91 -5.00 13.34
CA ILE A 333 10.80 -6.45 13.46
C ILE A 333 11.76 -7.17 12.49
N PRO A 334 12.18 -8.40 12.80
CA PRO A 334 12.13 -9.01 14.13
C PRO A 334 13.02 -8.28 15.16
N PRO A 335 12.77 -8.43 16.48
CA PRO A 335 13.47 -7.68 17.52
C PRO A 335 14.98 -7.98 17.58
N TRP A 336 15.43 -9.13 17.07
CA TRP A 336 16.85 -9.51 17.01
C TRP A 336 17.63 -8.85 15.86
N THR A 337 16.98 -8.23 14.88
CA THR A 337 17.67 -7.59 13.76
C THR A 337 18.39 -6.30 14.20
N ALA A 338 17.78 -5.51 15.09
CA ALA A 338 18.42 -4.33 15.69
C ALA A 338 19.61 -4.71 16.59
N ARG A 339 19.55 -5.88 17.23
CA ARG A 339 20.62 -6.40 18.09
C ARG A 339 21.90 -6.70 17.30
N ARG A 340 21.77 -7.24 16.08
CA ARG A 340 22.93 -7.50 15.20
C ARG A 340 23.64 -6.23 14.74
N SER A 341 22.90 -5.14 14.53
CA SER A 341 23.50 -3.85 14.18
C SER A 341 24.33 -3.29 15.34
N ALA A 342 23.80 -3.34 16.57
CA ALA A 342 24.53 -2.92 17.77
C ALA A 342 25.73 -3.84 18.09
N GLU A 343 25.57 -5.17 17.98
CA GLU A 343 26.63 -6.15 18.21
C GLU A 343 27.77 -6.00 17.18
N ARG A 344 27.47 -5.75 15.90
CA ARG A 344 28.47 -5.45 14.86
C ARG A 344 29.25 -4.17 15.13
N SER A 345 28.58 -3.12 15.63
CA SER A 345 29.22 -1.87 16.02
C SER A 345 30.14 -2.03 17.24
N THR A 346 29.81 -2.91 18.17
CA THR A 346 30.67 -3.20 19.34
C THR A 346 31.85 -4.12 19.00
N SER A 347 31.69 -5.04 18.04
CA SER A 347 32.79 -5.91 17.60
C SER A 347 33.88 -5.20 16.79
N SER A 348 33.58 -4.05 16.17
CA SER A 348 34.59 -3.23 15.47
C SER A 348 35.42 -2.33 16.38
N VAL A 349 35.08 -2.22 17.67
CA VAL A 349 35.77 -1.35 18.64
C VAL A 349 36.76 -2.14 19.52
N GLY A 350 36.78 -3.47 19.42
CA GLY A 350 37.65 -4.33 20.24
C GLY A 350 39.03 -4.67 19.64
N LEU A 351 39.43 -4.04 18.51
CA LEU A 351 40.67 -4.38 17.81
C LEU A 351 41.52 -3.14 17.46
N PHE A 352 41.77 -2.27 18.45
CA PHE A 352 42.91 -1.35 18.36
C PHE A 352 43.69 -1.41 19.66
N GLY A 353 44.92 -1.94 19.54
CA GLY A 353 45.88 -2.10 20.62
C GLY A 353 46.35 -0.77 21.19
N ALA A 354 46.95 -0.88 22.38
CA ALA A 354 47.51 0.20 23.17
C ALA A 354 48.50 1.09 22.38
N PRO A 355 48.59 2.40 22.68
CA PRO A 355 49.52 3.29 22.02
C PRO A 355 50.94 3.07 22.57
N GLU A 356 51.88 2.74 21.67
CA GLU A 356 53.31 2.84 21.94
C GLU A 356 53.72 4.31 22.04
N THR A 357 54.52 4.62 23.06
CA THR A 357 55.12 5.92 23.32
C THR A 357 56.29 6.15 22.38
N ASP A 358 56.19 7.19 21.53
CA ASP A 358 57.22 7.62 20.60
C ASP A 358 58.16 8.64 21.29
N GLU A 359 59.41 8.23 21.55
CA GLU A 359 60.50 9.15 21.88
C GLU A 359 61.23 9.54 20.60
N GLY A 360 61.43 10.85 20.45
CA GLY A 360 61.94 11.45 19.23
C GLY A 360 63.42 11.18 18.97
N VAL A 361 63.86 11.58 17.77
CA VAL A 361 65.00 12.47 17.59
C VAL A 361 65.06 12.93 16.12
N THR A 362 65.33 14.22 16.02
CA THR A 362 65.41 15.09 14.85
C THR A 362 66.60 14.82 13.92
N SER A 363 66.40 14.96 12.60
CA SER A 363 67.40 15.47 11.63
C SER A 363 66.72 15.74 10.28
N ARG A 364 66.43 17.00 9.89
CA ARG A 364 67.13 17.80 8.85
C ARG A 364 67.53 16.96 7.60
N ARG A 365 67.19 17.27 6.35
CA ARG A 365 66.90 18.53 5.60
C ARG A 365 66.26 18.16 4.23
N PRO A 366 65.80 19.14 3.41
CA PRO A 366 64.82 18.95 2.34
C PRO A 366 65.42 18.74 0.94
N SER A 367 64.64 18.10 0.07
CA SER A 367 64.82 18.14 -1.39
C SER A 367 63.54 18.63 -2.04
N ILE A 368 63.67 19.78 -2.70
CA ILE A 368 62.72 20.39 -3.62
C ILE A 368 62.93 19.74 -4.99
N PHE A 369 61.85 19.44 -5.72
CA PHE A 369 61.57 19.76 -7.13
C PHE A 369 60.62 18.74 -7.77
N GLY A 370 59.60 19.26 -8.45
CA GLY A 370 58.67 18.53 -9.29
C GLY A 370 57.28 19.12 -9.25
#